data_AF-A0AAP0G0F1-F1
#
_entry.id   AF-A0AAP0G0F1-F1
#
_cell.length_a   1.000
_cell.length_b   1.000
_cell.length_c   1.000
_cell.angle_alpha   90.00
_cell.angle_beta   90.00
_cell.angle_gamma   90.00
#
_symmetry.space_group_name_H-M   'P 1'
#
loop_
_entity.id
_entity.type
_entity.pdbx_description
1 polymer ?
#
loop_
_entity_poly.entity_id
_entity_poly.type
_entity_poly.pdbx_seq_one_letter_code
_entity_poly.pdbx_strand_id
1 'polypeptide(L)' 'MNSSTFNFVFFKTCSGPSRFDWDETLKAWVYRRTKANLLTLLEDEIRSLCGKPIALS' A
#
# COMPACT_ATOMS: atom_id res chain seq x y z
N MET A 1 -7.30 -25.56 2.31
CA MET A 1 -6.54 -25.54 3.57
C MET A 1 -5.10 -25.26 3.18
N ASN A 2 -4.47 -24.10 3.40
CA ASN A 2 -4.76 -22.94 4.23
C ASN A 2 -3.71 -21.90 3.82
N SER A 3 -4.11 -20.72 3.40
CA SER A 3 -3.35 -19.53 3.74
C SER A 3 -4.33 -18.38 3.64
N SER A 4 -4.81 -17.95 4.80
CA SER A 4 -5.54 -16.71 4.94
C SER A 4 -4.65 -15.62 4.37
N THR A 5 -4.83 -15.29 3.09
CA THR A 5 -4.18 -14.14 2.48
C THR A 5 -4.71 -12.94 3.25
N PHE A 6 -3.95 -12.47 4.24
CA PHE A 6 -4.26 -11.22 4.88
C PHE A 6 -4.20 -10.19 3.76
N ASN A 7 -5.37 -9.67 3.40
CA ASN A 7 -5.49 -8.65 2.37
C ASN A 7 -5.66 -7.33 3.13
N PHE A 8 -4.76 -6.38 2.88
CA PHE A 8 -4.90 -5.04 3.43
C PHE A 8 -5.74 -4.20 2.47
N VAL A 9 -6.80 -3.58 2.97
CA VAL A 9 -7.66 -2.69 2.19
C VAL A 9 -7.41 -1.26 2.62
N PHE A 10 -6.82 -0.46 1.74
CA PHE A 10 -6.64 0.98 1.94
C PHE A 10 -7.84 1.72 1.37
N PHE A 11 -8.56 2.47 2.20
CA PHE A 11 -9.67 3.31 1.76
C PHE A 11 -9.15 4.69 1.36
N LYS A 12 -8.97 4.91 0.05
CA LYS A 12 -8.71 6.24 -0.49
C LYS A 12 -10.04 6.94 -0.74
N THR A 13 -10.24 8.10 -0.10
CA THR A 13 -11.51 8.87 -0.14
C THR A 13 -11.99 9.19 -1.57
N CYS A 14 -11.08 9.31 -2.54
CA CYS A 14 -11.41 9.62 -3.94
C CYS A 14 -11.33 8.44 -4.93
N SER A 15 -10.74 7.29 -4.57
CA SER A 15 -10.44 6.21 -5.54
C SER A 15 -11.03 4.85 -5.17
N GLY A 16 -11.75 4.76 -4.05
CA GLY A 16 -12.30 3.50 -3.56
C GLY A 16 -11.26 2.62 -2.86
N PRO A 17 -11.68 1.42 -2.41
CA PRO A 17 -10.83 0.50 -1.66
C PRO A 17 -9.76 -0.14 -2.56
N SER A 18 -8.49 0.11 -2.25
CA SER A 18 -7.36 -0.55 -2.89
C SER A 18 -6.93 -1.78 -2.08
N ARG A 19 -6.86 -2.94 -2.73
CA ARG A 19 -6.42 -4.21 -2.13
C ARG A 19 -4.92 -4.42 -2.30
N PHE A 20 -4.24 -4.66 -1.19
CA PHE A 20 -2.83 -4.99 -1.14
C PHE A 20 -2.67 -6.42 -0.62
N ASP A 21 -1.84 -7.18 -1.32
CA ASP A 21 -1.44 -8.52 -0.91
C ASP A 21 -0.10 -8.43 -0.19
N TRP A 22 0.07 -9.22 0.87
CA TRP A 22 1.38 -9.36 1.50
C TRP A 22 2.31 -10.19 0.60
N ASP A 23 3.44 -9.61 0.20
CA ASP A 23 4.49 -10.32 -0.51
C ASP A 23 5.55 -10.78 0.50
N GLU A 24 5.60 -12.10 0.75
CA GLU A 24 6.56 -12.70 1.67
C GLU A 24 8.02 -12.52 1.22
N THR A 25 8.26 -12.37 -0.09
CA THR A 25 9.61 -12.18 -0.65
C THR A 25 10.14 -10.80 -0.33
N LEU A 26 9.27 -9.79 -0.45
CA LEU A 26 9.62 -8.38 -0.21
C LEU A 26 9.36 -7.96 1.24
N LYS A 27 8.72 -8.82 2.05
CA LYS A 27 8.19 -8.51 3.39
C LYS A 27 7.43 -7.19 3.40
N ALA A 28 6.63 -6.98 2.36
CA ALA A 28 5.95 -5.72 2.12
C ALA A 28 4.55 -5.95 1.57
N TRP A 29 3.67 -4.97 1.83
CA TRP A 29 2.33 -4.92 1.24
C TRP A 29 2.44 -4.39 -0.18
N VAL A 30 2.03 -5.17 -1.18
CA VAL A 30 2.18 -4.81 -2.59
C VAL A 30 0.83 -4.80 -3.29
N TYR A 31 0.57 -3.75 -4.07
CA TYR A 31 -0.60 -3.67 -4.91
C TYR A 31 -0.42 -4.58 -6.13
N ARG A 32 -1.25 -5.62 -6.27
CA ARG A 32 -1.11 -6.60 -7.36
C ARG A 32 -1.10 -5.99 -8.76
N ARG A 33 -1.84 -4.89 -8.96
CA ARG A 33 -2.05 -4.30 -10.29
C ARG A 33 -0.87 -3.47 -10.79
N THR A 34 -0.24 -2.72 -9.89
CA THR A 34 0.85 -1.78 -10.23
C THR A 34 2.19 -2.22 -9.65
N LYS A 35 2.22 -3.29 -8.87
CA LYS A 35 3.38 -3.74 -8.08
C LYS A 35 3.91 -2.65 -7.12
N ALA A 36 3.11 -1.63 -6.83
CA ALA A 36 3.50 -0.55 -5.94
C ALA A 36 3.47 -1.04 -4.48
N ASN A 37 4.50 -0.68 -3.73
CA ASN A 37 4.55 -0.92 -2.30
C ASN A 37 3.57 0.04 -1.61
N LEU A 38 2.78 -0.47 -0.66
CA LEU A 38 1.87 0.30 0.17
C LEU A 38 2.60 1.45 0.86
N LEU A 39 3.82 1.21 1.37
CA LEU A 39 4.59 2.23 2.08
C LEU A 39 4.91 3.40 1.15
N THR A 40 5.42 3.10 -0.05
CA THR A 40 5.73 4.11 -1.07
C THR A 40 4.48 4.87 -1.52
N LEU A 41 3.35 4.16 -1.71
CA LEU A 41 2.07 4.80 -2.03
C LEU A 41 1.61 5.73 -0.91
N LEU A 42 1.76 5.32 0.35
CA LEU A 42 1.41 6.15 1.49
C LEU A 42 2.31 7.38 1.59
N GLU A 43 3.62 7.21 1.39
CA GLU A 43 4.59 8.31 1.34
C GLU A 43 4.25 9.31 0.25
N ASP A 44 3.91 8.86 -0.96
CA ASP A 44 3.52 9.73 -2.07
C ASP A 44 2.18 10.45 -1.80
N GLU A 45 1.18 9.77 -1.25
CA GLU A 45 -0.09 10.39 -0.88
C GLU A 45 0.10 11.45 0.21
N ILE A 46 0.83 11.11 1.27
CA ILE A 46 1.12 12.03 2.37
C ILE A 46 1.99 13.19 1.87
N ARG A 47 2.97 12.93 1.00
CA ARG A 47 3.78 13.96 0.35
C ARG A 47 2.93 14.89 -0.50
N SER A 48 1.96 14.36 -1.24
CA SER A 48 1.02 15.17 -2.03
C SER A 48 0.10 16.00 -1.13
N LEU A 49 -0.29 15.49 0.04
CA LEU A 49 -1.16 16.19 0.98
C LEU A 49 -0.41 17.25 1.81
N CYS A 50 0.77 16.92 2.32
CA CYS A 50 1.59 17.80 3.16
C CYS A 50 2.54 18.70 2.36
N GLY A 51 2.74 18.45 1.07
CA GLY A 51 3.67 19.18 0.21
C GLY A 51 5.15 19.01 0.58
N LYS A 52 5.48 18.04 1.44
CA LYS A 52 6.83 17.79 1.95
C LYS A 52 7.20 16.32 1.80
N PRO A 53 8.45 15.98 1.42
CA PRO A 53 8.88 14.60 1.35
C PRO A 53 8.89 14.00 2.76
N ILE A 54 8.18 12.89 2.93
CA ILE A 54 8.10 12.12 4.16
C ILE A 54 8.62 10.72 3.85
N ALA A 55 9.54 10.25 4.69
CA ALA A 55 10.03 8.87 4.67
C ALA A 55 9.53 8.18 5.94
N LEU A 56 8.87 7.04 5.76
CA LEU A 56 8.31 6.20 6.83
C LEU A 56 9.23 5.02 7.19
N SER A 57 10.49 5.05 6.72
CA SER A 57 11.52 4.04 6.96
C SER A 57 12.02 3.99 8.40
#